data_AF-A0AAV5D1I0-F1
#
_entry.id   AF-A0AAV5D1I0-F1
#
_cell.length_a   1.000
_cell.length_b   1.000
_cell.length_c   1.000
_cell.angle_alpha   90.00
_cell.angle_beta   90.00
_cell.angle_gamma   90.00
#
_symmetry.space_group_name_H-M   'P 1'
#
loop_
_entity.id
_entity.type
_entity.pdbx_description
1 polymer ?
#
loop_
_entity_poly.entity_id
_entity_poly.type
_entity_poly.pdbx_seq_one_letter_code
_entity_poly.pdbx_strand_id
1 'polypeptide(L)'
;MNSLFKRLPRNRLAATRRSSRRCLHAHSHPHPLLATFSRLCAEGPLRPALALLPDLAAAGLRADPVSLCRLVKLCVRQGTANDGRLIHRHVAHEAPHGVGGLFVSNSLVSMYAKFGLLDDALRLFDEIPRRTSSPGRLSSRRWRIPKGGRRKR
;
A
#
# COMPACT_ATOMS: atom_id res chain seq x y z
N MET A 1 47.36 -47.76 42.77
CA MET A 1 46.33 -47.85 41.72
C MET A 1 46.32 -46.54 40.93
N ASN A 2 46.40 -46.65 39.60
CA ASN A 2 46.04 -45.65 38.59
C ASN A 2 47.14 -44.68 38.10
N SER A 3 48.11 -45.29 37.44
CA SER A 3 48.63 -45.00 36.09
C SER A 3 47.97 -43.87 35.25
N LEU A 4 48.85 -42.99 34.76
CA LEU A 4 48.99 -42.57 33.35
C LEU A 4 47.86 -41.77 32.67
N PHE A 5 47.84 -40.45 32.88
CA PHE A 5 47.28 -39.52 31.89
C PHE A 5 48.33 -39.24 30.80
N LYS A 6 48.31 -40.06 29.74
CA LYS A 6 49.08 -39.82 28.50
C LYS A 6 48.39 -38.79 27.62
N ARG A 7 49.23 -37.98 26.98
CA ARG A 7 48.92 -36.90 26.02
C ARG A 7 48.25 -37.40 24.71
N LEU A 8 47.24 -36.64 24.25
CA LEU A 8 46.89 -36.16 22.88
C LEU A 8 46.92 -37.14 21.66
N PRO A 9 45.95 -37.02 20.72
CA PRO A 9 46.15 -36.06 19.61
C PRO A 9 44.93 -35.22 19.18
N ARG A 10 45.28 -34.13 18.49
CA ARG A 10 44.45 -33.14 17.79
C ARG A 10 43.74 -33.73 16.56
N ASN A 11 42.69 -32.99 16.14
CA ASN A 11 42.00 -32.98 14.84
C ASN A 11 40.93 -34.08 14.65
N ARG A 12 39.73 -33.84 14.10
CA ARG A 12 39.31 -32.93 13.01
C ARG A 12 37.77 -32.78 13.06
N LEU A 13 37.26 -31.58 12.79
CA LEU A 13 36.07 -31.21 11.98
C LEU A 13 34.90 -32.23 11.95
N ALA A 14 33.65 -31.90 12.27
CA ALA A 14 32.90 -30.78 11.71
C ALA A 14 31.67 -30.47 12.57
N ALA A 15 31.76 -29.41 13.38
CA ALA A 15 30.58 -28.76 13.89
C ALA A 15 30.05 -27.78 12.83
N THR A 16 28.76 -27.93 12.55
CA THR A 16 27.84 -26.91 12.02
C THR A 16 28.23 -26.25 10.68
N ARG A 17 27.90 -26.93 9.57
CA ARG A 17 27.45 -26.22 8.35
C ARG A 17 26.13 -25.53 8.66
N ARG A 18 26.19 -24.29 9.15
CA ARG A 18 25.12 -23.32 8.95
C ARG A 18 25.70 -21.91 8.89
N SER A 19 26.69 -21.74 8.01
CA SER A 19 27.10 -20.43 7.53
C SER A 19 26.66 -20.24 6.08
N SER A 20 26.34 -19.00 5.77
CA SER A 20 25.92 -18.48 4.46
C SER A 20 24.46 -18.68 4.09
N ARG A 21 23.62 -17.93 4.81
CA ARG A 21 22.79 -16.86 4.21
C ARG A 21 22.40 -15.87 5.33
N ARG A 22 23.38 -15.16 5.90
CA ARG A 22 23.07 -13.85 6.49
C ARG A 22 23.00 -12.88 5.32
N CYS A 23 21.89 -12.94 4.58
CA CYS A 23 21.42 -11.74 3.92
C CYS A 23 21.12 -10.78 5.06
N LEU A 24 21.95 -9.75 5.20
CA LEU A 24 21.65 -8.57 5.99
C LEU A 24 20.40 -7.94 5.37
N HIS A 25 19.23 -8.48 5.68
CA HIS A 25 18.01 -7.72 5.60
C HIS A 25 18.18 -6.68 6.69
N ALA A 26 18.71 -5.51 6.32
CA ALA A 26 18.51 -4.31 7.08
C ALA A 26 17.00 -4.27 7.35
N HIS A 27 16.59 -4.65 8.56
CA HIS A 27 15.27 -4.34 9.06
C HIS A 27 15.35 -2.85 9.32
N SER A 28 15.21 -2.06 8.25
CA SER A 28 14.82 -0.67 8.32
C SER A 28 13.51 -0.71 9.08
N HIS A 29 13.57 -0.51 10.39
CA HIS A 29 12.37 -0.44 11.20
C HIS A 29 11.45 0.57 10.50
N PRO A 30 10.23 0.17 10.11
CA PRO A 30 9.32 1.10 9.49
C PRO A 30 9.19 2.27 10.45
N HIS A 31 9.42 3.49 9.94
CA HIS A 31 9.37 4.70 10.75
C HIS A 31 8.11 4.65 11.63
N PRO A 32 8.16 4.99 12.92
CA PRO A 32 7.04 4.81 13.83
C PRO A 32 5.74 5.42 13.29
N LEU A 33 5.85 6.54 12.55
CA LEU A 33 4.74 7.20 11.86
C LEU A 33 4.13 6.36 10.71
N LEU A 34 4.95 5.66 9.92
CA LEU A 34 4.46 4.72 8.90
C LEU A 34 3.82 3.48 9.52
N ALA A 35 4.37 3.00 10.63
CA ALA A 35 3.83 1.87 11.37
C ALA A 35 2.46 2.20 11.99
N THR A 36 2.32 3.38 12.61
CA THR A 36 1.03 3.84 13.15
C THR A 36 0.01 4.06 12.05
N PHE A 37 0.39 4.67 10.93
CA PHE A 37 -0.51 4.85 9.78
C PHE A 37 -1.02 3.52 9.22
N SER A 38 -0.12 2.56 8.97
CA SER A 38 -0.49 1.22 8.48
C SER A 38 -1.44 0.50 9.43
N ARG A 39 -1.17 0.59 10.75
CA ARG A 39 -2.03 0.03 11.79
C ARG A 39 -3.43 0.65 11.77
N LEU A 40 -3.55 1.97 11.72
CA LEU A 40 -4.85 2.66 11.68
C LEU A 40 -5.63 2.32 10.39
N CYS A 41 -4.94 2.18 9.25
CA CYS A 41 -5.57 1.72 8.02
C CYS A 41 -6.10 0.28 8.10
N ALA A 42 -5.49 -0.57 8.93
CA ALA A 42 -5.93 -1.95 9.16
C ALA A 42 -7.09 -2.05 10.16
N GLU A 43 -7.04 -1.27 11.25
CA GLU A 43 -8.05 -1.26 12.31
C GLU A 43 -9.38 -0.61 11.86
N GLY A 44 -9.32 0.30 10.89
CA GLY A 44 -10.50 0.96 10.33
C GLY A 44 -10.91 2.34 10.85
N PRO A 45 -10.26 3.01 11.85
CA PRO A 45 -10.60 4.38 12.18
C PRO A 45 -10.11 5.33 11.06
N LEU A 46 -11.04 5.77 10.20
CA LEU A 46 -10.74 6.60 9.03
C LEU A 46 -10.18 7.98 9.41
N ARG A 47 -10.80 8.68 10.38
CA ARG A 47 -10.43 10.05 10.75
C ARG A 47 -8.99 10.16 11.28
N PRO A 48 -8.55 9.34 12.24
CA PRO A 48 -7.16 9.37 12.71
C PRO A 48 -6.16 9.00 11.60
N ALA A 49 -6.50 8.05 10.73
CA ALA A 49 -5.63 7.66 9.63
C ALA A 49 -5.46 8.80 8.61
N LEU A 50 -6.54 9.52 8.27
CA LEU A 50 -6.47 10.71 7.40
C LEU A 50 -5.67 11.86 8.02
N ALA A 51 -5.80 12.06 9.33
CA ALA A 51 -5.09 13.12 10.04
C ALA A 51 -3.57 12.95 10.02
N LEU A 52 -3.06 11.73 9.82
CA LEU A 52 -1.63 11.46 9.68
C LEU A 52 -1.08 11.66 8.27
N LEU A 53 -1.93 11.84 7.24
CA LEU A 53 -1.45 12.05 5.87
C LEU A 53 -0.60 13.33 5.70
N PRO A 54 -0.99 14.49 6.29
CA PRO A 54 -0.15 15.68 6.28
C PRO A 54 1.16 15.48 7.04
N ASP A 55 1.14 14.79 8.17
CA ASP A 55 2.35 14.51 8.97
C ASP A 55 3.33 13.61 8.21
N LEU A 56 2.81 12.62 7.47
CA LEU A 56 3.60 11.79 6.55
C LEU A 56 4.26 12.64 5.47
N ALA A 57 3.51 13.53 4.83
CA ALA A 57 4.03 14.42 3.80
C ALA A 57 5.07 15.41 4.35
N ALA A 58 4.81 16.00 5.52
CA ALA A 58 5.75 16.90 6.20
C ALA A 58 7.06 16.22 6.59
N ALA A 59 7.00 14.93 6.96
CA ALA A 59 8.17 14.11 7.24
C ALA A 59 8.86 13.56 5.97
N GLY A 60 8.33 13.85 4.77
CA GLY A 60 8.83 13.29 3.50
C GLY A 60 8.68 11.76 3.40
N LEU A 61 7.75 11.19 4.18
CA LEU A 61 7.53 9.75 4.27
C LEU A 61 6.39 9.33 3.35
N ARG A 62 6.69 8.42 2.43
CA ARG A 62 5.71 7.90 1.47
C ARG A 62 4.88 6.80 2.11
N ALA A 63 3.56 6.99 2.15
CA ALA A 63 2.64 5.97 2.60
C ALA A 63 2.67 4.73 1.70
N ASP A 64 2.53 3.56 2.31
CA ASP A 64 2.45 2.30 1.57
C ASP A 64 1.16 2.25 0.71
N PRO A 65 1.25 1.88 -0.59
CA PRO A 65 0.09 1.80 -1.48
C PRO A 65 -1.03 0.92 -0.97
N VAL A 66 -0.71 -0.18 -0.25
CA VAL A 66 -1.75 -1.08 0.29
C VAL A 66 -2.53 -0.37 1.40
N SER A 67 -1.83 0.38 2.25
CA SER A 67 -2.44 1.19 3.31
C SER A 67 -3.34 2.28 2.75
N LEU A 68 -2.89 3.01 1.71
CA LEU A 68 -3.72 3.98 1.00
C LEU A 68 -4.98 3.35 0.37
N CYS A 69 -4.85 2.18 -0.26
CA CYS A 69 -6.01 1.46 -0.81
C CYS A 69 -7.00 1.02 0.28
N ARG A 70 -6.53 0.61 1.47
CA ARG A 70 -7.40 0.34 2.62
C ARG A 70 -8.15 1.60 3.04
N LEU A 71 -7.45 2.73 3.13
CA LEU A 71 -8.04 4.03 3.45
C LEU A 71 -9.14 4.42 2.45
N VAL A 72 -8.89 4.26 1.15
CA VAL A 72 -9.91 4.50 0.10
C VAL A 72 -11.14 3.60 0.29
N LYS A 73 -10.94 2.33 0.63
CA LYS A 73 -12.06 1.41 0.94
C LYS A 73 -12.85 1.85 2.18
N LEU A 74 -12.18 2.40 3.19
CA LEU A 74 -12.83 2.96 4.37
C LEU A 74 -13.69 4.19 4.00
N CYS A 75 -13.20 5.09 3.15
CA CYS A 75 -14.00 6.22 2.64
C CYS A 75 -15.28 5.73 1.92
N VAL A 76 -15.15 4.72 1.04
CA VAL A 76 -16.29 4.12 0.36
C VAL A 76 -17.30 3.52 1.35
N ARG A 77 -16.82 2.86 2.41
CA ARG A 77 -17.69 2.27 3.45
C ARG A 77 -18.40 3.32 4.29
N GLN A 78 -17.73 4.43 4.60
CA GLN A 78 -18.30 5.53 5.39
C GLN A 78 -19.14 6.49 4.54
N GLY A 79 -19.07 6.39 3.21
CA GLY A 79 -19.83 7.23 2.31
C GLY A 79 -19.25 8.64 2.17
N THR A 80 -17.97 8.85 2.50
CA THR A 80 -17.35 10.18 2.54
C THR A 80 -16.49 10.46 1.31
N ALA A 81 -17.09 11.13 0.31
CA ALA A 81 -16.37 11.52 -0.90
C ALA A 81 -15.28 12.58 -0.64
N ASN A 82 -15.51 13.48 0.33
CA ASN A 82 -14.56 14.56 0.66
C ASN A 82 -13.23 14.00 1.17
N ASP A 83 -13.29 13.01 2.06
CA ASP A 83 -12.11 12.29 2.58
C ASP A 83 -11.33 11.62 1.46
N GLY A 84 -12.03 11.04 0.49
CA GLY A 84 -11.43 10.46 -0.71
C GLY A 84 -10.63 11.48 -1.54
N ARG A 85 -11.07 12.74 -1.60
CA ARG A 85 -10.34 13.83 -2.27
C ARG A 85 -9.06 14.19 -1.52
N LEU A 86 -9.03 14.09 -0.19
CA LEU A 86 -7.81 14.31 0.60
C LEU A 86 -6.75 13.27 0.24
N ILE A 87 -7.16 12.00 0.13
CA ILE A 87 -6.27 10.91 -0.31
C ILE A 87 -5.77 11.16 -1.73
N HIS A 88 -6.65 11.55 -2.64
CA HIS A 88 -6.27 11.88 -4.02
C HIS A 88 -5.22 12.99 -4.06
N ARG A 89 -5.40 14.10 -3.33
CA ARG A 89 -4.41 15.19 -3.25
C ARG A 89 -3.07 14.72 -2.69
N HIS A 90 -3.10 13.90 -1.63
CA HIS A 90 -1.87 13.34 -1.04
C HIS A 90 -1.12 12.46 -2.05
N VAL A 91 -1.82 11.58 -2.77
CA VAL A 91 -1.21 10.68 -3.78
C VAL A 91 -0.67 11.46 -4.97
N ALA A 92 -1.40 12.48 -5.44
CA ALA A 92 -0.97 13.33 -6.54
C ALA A 92 0.33 14.10 -6.21
N HIS A 93 0.49 14.49 -4.94
CA HIS A 93 1.70 15.15 -4.45
C HIS A 93 2.88 14.18 -4.27
N GLU A 94 2.63 13.03 -3.62
CA GLU A 94 3.69 12.13 -3.17
C GLU A 94 4.15 11.12 -4.23
N ALA A 95 3.27 10.67 -5.13
CA ALA A 95 3.56 9.52 -6.00
C ALA A 95 2.85 9.51 -7.37
N PRO A 96 2.97 10.56 -8.20
CA PRO A 96 2.25 10.65 -9.46
C PRO A 96 2.66 9.59 -10.52
N HIS A 97 3.90 9.07 -10.50
CA HIS A 97 4.44 8.26 -11.61
C HIS A 97 4.93 6.84 -11.24
N GLY A 98 4.65 6.37 -10.01
CA GLY A 98 5.10 5.05 -9.54
C GLY A 98 4.06 3.93 -9.74
N VAL A 99 4.50 2.67 -9.81
CA VAL A 99 3.60 1.49 -9.86
C VAL A 99 2.63 1.46 -8.68
N GLY A 100 3.08 1.88 -7.49
CA GLY A 100 2.23 2.05 -6.31
C GLY A 100 1.18 3.15 -6.47
N GLY A 101 1.54 4.27 -7.11
CA GLY A 101 0.62 5.36 -7.43
C GLY A 101 -0.51 4.91 -8.35
N LEU A 102 -0.18 4.18 -9.43
CA LEU A 102 -1.18 3.62 -10.37
C LEU A 102 -2.21 2.71 -9.66
N PHE A 103 -1.73 1.88 -8.73
CA PHE A 103 -2.61 0.99 -7.97
C PHE A 103 -3.61 1.77 -7.11
N VAL A 104 -3.14 2.82 -6.44
CA VAL A 104 -3.99 3.69 -5.62
C VAL A 104 -4.92 4.54 -6.49
N SER A 105 -4.44 5.10 -7.60
CA SER A 105 -5.25 5.86 -8.56
C SER A 105 -6.40 5.02 -9.11
N ASN A 106 -6.18 3.76 -9.47
CA ASN A 106 -7.26 2.86 -9.90
C ASN A 106 -8.31 2.61 -8.78
N SER A 107 -7.86 2.50 -7.54
CA SER A 107 -8.76 2.40 -6.38
C SER A 107 -9.57 3.69 -6.18
N LEU A 108 -8.97 4.87 -6.40
CA LEU A 108 -9.62 6.17 -6.34
C LEU A 108 -10.66 6.34 -7.47
N VAL A 109 -10.35 5.93 -8.70
CA VAL A 109 -11.32 5.90 -9.83
C VAL A 109 -12.56 5.09 -9.44
N SER A 110 -12.36 3.90 -8.87
CA SER A 110 -13.45 3.04 -8.40
C SER A 110 -14.27 3.68 -7.28
N MET A 111 -13.63 4.47 -6.42
CA MET A 111 -14.28 5.22 -5.34
C MET A 111 -15.14 6.37 -5.89
N TYR A 112 -14.59 7.19 -6.79
CA TYR A 112 -15.34 8.25 -7.46
C TYR A 112 -16.55 7.72 -8.24
N ALA A 113 -16.39 6.61 -8.97
CA ALA A 113 -17.49 5.97 -9.68
C ALA A 113 -18.62 5.51 -8.74
N LYS A 114 -18.29 5.01 -7.53
CA LYS A 114 -19.30 4.60 -6.53
C LYS A 114 -20.05 5.78 -5.92
N PHE A 115 -19.41 6.94 -5.84
CA PHE A 115 -20.04 8.18 -5.39
C PHE A 115 -20.80 8.93 -6.50
N GLY A 116 -20.76 8.44 -7.74
CA GLY A 116 -21.40 9.11 -8.88
C GLY A 116 -20.62 10.31 -9.42
N LEU A 117 -19.38 10.50 -8.96
CA LEU A 117 -18.48 11.58 -9.40
C LEU A 117 -17.73 11.14 -10.67
N LEU A 118 -18.47 10.92 -11.76
CA LEU A 118 -17.92 10.35 -13.00
C LEU A 118 -16.87 11.25 -13.64
N ASP A 119 -17.04 12.57 -13.60
CA ASP A 119 -16.08 13.50 -14.21
C ASP A 119 -14.71 13.46 -13.51
N ASP A 120 -14.70 13.28 -12.18
CA ASP A 120 -13.47 13.12 -11.41
C ASP A 120 -12.84 11.75 -11.69
N ALA A 121 -13.66 10.70 -11.83
CA ALA A 121 -13.21 9.35 -12.15
C ALA A 121 -12.57 9.26 -13.54
N LEU A 122 -13.17 9.92 -14.55
CA LEU A 122 -12.67 9.93 -15.93
C LEU A 122 -11.37 10.73 -16.04
N ARG A 123 -11.29 11.91 -15.42
CA ARG A 123 -10.06 12.71 -15.39
C ARG A 123 -8.89 11.91 -14.81
N LEU A 124 -9.09 11.27 -13.66
CA LEU A 124 -8.06 10.44 -13.05
C LEU A 124 -7.71 9.21 -13.90
N PHE A 125 -8.69 8.63 -14.61
CA PHE A 125 -8.45 7.50 -15.51
C PHE A 125 -7.61 7.89 -16.73
N ASP A 126 -7.85 9.06 -17.30
CA ASP A 126 -7.10 9.58 -18.44
C ASP A 126 -5.65 9.95 -18.07
N GLU A 127 -5.42 10.36 -16.82
CA GLU A 127 -4.10 10.63 -16.26
C GLU A 127 -3.27 9.36 -15.99
N ILE A 128 -3.90 8.19 -15.87
CA ILE A 128 -3.19 6.91 -15.67
C ILE A 128 -2.53 6.51 -17.00
N PRO A 129 -1.18 6.52 -17.12
CA PRO A 129 -0.51 6.16 -18.36
C PRO A 129 -0.89 4.74 -18.79
N ARG A 130 -1.59 4.65 -19.93
CA ARG A 130 -2.07 3.40 -20.52
C ARG A 130 -0.91 2.45 -20.78
N ARG A 131 -0.89 1.31 -20.07
CA ARG A 131 -0.05 0.15 -20.43
C ARG A 131 -0.61 -0.72 -21.57
N THR A 132 -1.64 -0.25 -22.27
CA THR A 132 -2.08 -0.87 -23.53
C THR A 132 -2.13 0.18 -24.63
N SER A 133 -1.20 0.05 -25.56
CA SER A 133 -1.24 0.59 -26.91
C SER A 133 -2.57 0.23 -27.57
N SER A 134 -3.41 1.24 -27.76
CA SER A 134 -4.31 1.39 -28.91
C SER A 134 -5.07 2.71 -28.77
N PRO A 135 -4.63 3.77 -29.47
CA PRO A 135 -5.48 4.92 -29.77
C PRO A 135 -6.31 4.53 -30.98
N GLY A 136 -7.42 3.85 -30.75
CA GLY A 136 -8.26 3.36 -31.84
C GLY A 136 -9.62 2.96 -31.34
N ARG A 137 -10.60 3.83 -31.64
CA ARG A 137 -12.02 3.53 -31.88
C ARG A 137 -12.55 2.24 -31.22
N LEU A 138 -13.45 2.42 -30.26
CA LEU A 138 -14.80 1.85 -30.34
C LEU A 138 -15.64 2.40 -29.17
N SER A 139 -16.47 3.37 -29.56
CA SER A 139 -17.85 3.53 -29.11
C SER A 139 -18.41 2.36 -28.30
N SER A 140 -19.05 2.69 -27.19
CA SER A 140 -20.08 1.86 -26.56
C SER A 140 -19.57 0.55 -25.93
N ARG A 141 -18.68 0.66 -24.94
CA ARG A 141 -18.73 -0.25 -23.79
C ARG A 141 -19.16 0.56 -22.58
N ARG A 142 -20.48 0.65 -22.42
CA ARG A 142 -21.15 1.07 -21.18
C ARG A 142 -20.53 0.28 -20.03
N TRP A 143 -19.66 0.95 -19.27
CA TRP A 143 -19.13 0.43 -18.01
C TRP A 143 -20.33 0.12 -17.11
N ARG A 144 -20.64 -1.17 -16.96
CA ARG A 144 -21.75 -1.64 -16.14
C ARG A 144 -21.28 -1.53 -14.69
N ILE A 145 -21.56 -0.40 -14.06
CA ILE A 145 -21.36 -0.17 -12.63
C ILE A 145 -22.03 -1.33 -11.87
N PRO A 146 -21.30 -2.13 -11.05
CA PRO A 146 -21.95 -3.05 -10.14
C PRO A 146 -22.72 -2.22 -9.12
N LYS A 147 -24.06 -2.23 -9.24
CA LYS A 147 -24.98 -1.66 -8.25
C LYS A 147 -24.75 -2.39 -6.93
N GLY A 148 -23.91 -1.80 -6.06
CA GLY A 148 -23.83 -2.19 -4.67
C GLY A 148 -25.19 -2.00 -4.02
N GLY A 149 -25.79 -3.10 -3.57
CA GLY A 149 -27.10 -3.13 -2.94
C GLY A 149 -27.18 -2.13 -1.79
N ARG A 150 -28.25 -1.32 -1.81
CA ARG A 150 -28.67 -0.50 -0.69
C ARG A 150 -28.76 -1.40 0.54
N ARG A 151 -28.01 -1.07 1.59
CA ARG A 151 -28.33 -1.52 2.96
C ARG A 151 -29.76 -1.11 3.25
N LYS A 152 -30.65 -2.09 3.40
CA LYS A 152 -31.95 -1.87 4.01
C LYS A 152 -31.77 -1.70 5.52
N ARG A 153 -32.65 -0.85 6.01
CA ARG A 153 -32.84 -0.28 7.34
C ARG A 153 -32.88 -1.33 8.45
#